data_AF-A0AAD7G190-F1
#
_entry.id   AF-A0AAD7G190-F1
#
_cell.length_a   1.000
_cell.length_b   1.000
_cell.length_c   1.000
_cell.angle_alpha   90.00
_cell.angle_beta   90.00
_cell.angle_gamma   90.00
#
_symmetry.space_group_name_H-M   'P 1'
#
loop_
_entity.id
_entity.type
_entity.pdbx_description
1 polymer ?
#
loop_
_entity_poly.entity_id
_entity_poly.type
_entity_poly.pdbx_seq_one_letter_code
_entity_poly.pdbx_strand_id
1 'polypeptide(L)'
;MFSNQIQPEVVSLFSSTGSNPLSLFGSSCDSTLPADSLIHLLNDKSSLPAPAAPAVVILPPSLEENSDDTESSTSGLNLGQTVLHIQSPTLRTTYIRCPPNHQANLGLKHPWIHIQVRDMGREWSLELGLFDRDGHVGIVRLSTFQKQPRLKLSTRRSSPPLLHLPLSFPSISSRPLTAWATVTLHLPTLLPRFSSPSLLPRGPEGAPIPVPLAASMPSGAFSHTSYVKVYATCRLRRIWFSQSGPSKQAPWEFELYGDEYR
;
A
#
# COMPACT_ATOMS: atom_id res chain seq x y z
N MET A 1 3.09 0.75 -19.41
CA MET A 1 1.85 1.55 -19.33
C MET A 1 2.17 3.03 -19.44
N PHE A 2 3.00 3.58 -18.55
CA PHE A 2 3.38 5.01 -18.52
C PHE A 2 4.84 5.30 -18.92
N SER A 3 5.61 4.27 -19.31
CA SER A 3 7.05 4.40 -19.58
C SER A 3 7.41 5.38 -20.70
N ASN A 4 6.54 5.48 -21.72
CA ASN A 4 6.74 6.30 -22.93
C ASN A 4 5.89 7.58 -22.89
N GLN A 5 5.23 7.87 -21.77
CA GLN A 5 4.39 9.06 -21.60
C GLN A 5 5.20 10.17 -20.92
N ILE A 6 4.81 11.42 -21.16
CA ILE A 6 5.35 12.56 -20.39
C ILE A 6 4.82 12.43 -18.96
N GLN A 7 5.74 12.34 -17.99
CA GLN A 7 5.41 12.16 -16.59
C GLN A 7 5.52 13.51 -15.86
N PRO A 8 4.40 14.13 -15.45
CA PRO A 8 4.43 15.38 -14.68
C PRO A 8 5.07 15.18 -13.30
N GLU A 9 5.28 16.27 -12.54
CA GLU A 9 5.89 16.20 -11.21
C GLU A 9 5.13 15.26 -10.26
N VAL A 10 3.80 15.26 -10.36
CA VAL A 10 2.90 14.44 -9.56
C VAL A 10 1.99 13.63 -10.48
N VAL A 11 1.89 12.32 -10.23
CA VAL A 11 0.99 11.42 -10.97
C VAL A 11 0.08 10.71 -9.99
N SER A 12 -1.23 10.97 -10.09
CA SER A 12 -2.26 10.22 -9.36
C SER A 12 -2.51 8.87 -10.04
N LEU A 13 -2.27 7.78 -9.33
CA LEU A 13 -2.53 6.43 -9.82
C LEU A 13 -3.94 5.96 -9.46
N PHE A 14 -4.42 6.33 -8.28
CA PHE A 14 -5.74 5.95 -7.75
C PHE A 14 -6.37 7.12 -7.00
N SER A 15 -7.66 7.36 -7.24
CA SER A 15 -8.50 8.28 -6.47
C SER A 15 -9.89 7.69 -6.31
N SER A 16 -10.32 7.49 -5.07
CA SER A 16 -11.65 6.92 -4.75
C SER A 16 -12.83 7.79 -5.16
N THR A 17 -12.60 9.09 -5.36
CA THR A 17 -13.59 10.07 -5.84
C THR A 17 -13.65 10.18 -7.37
N GLY A 18 -12.82 9.44 -8.10
CA GLY A 18 -12.89 9.40 -9.55
C GLY A 18 -14.16 8.71 -10.06
N SER A 19 -14.56 8.99 -11.30
CA SER A 19 -15.72 8.33 -11.93
C SER A 19 -15.50 6.84 -12.15
N ASN A 20 -14.28 6.42 -12.46
CA ASN A 20 -13.88 5.01 -12.55
C ASN A 20 -12.54 4.75 -11.82
N PRO A 21 -12.56 4.64 -10.48
CA PRO A 21 -11.34 4.55 -9.66
C PRO A 21 -10.46 3.32 -9.97
N LEU A 22 -11.06 2.22 -10.42
CA LEU A 22 -10.37 0.95 -10.67
C LEU A 22 -10.03 0.71 -12.15
N SER A 23 -10.21 1.70 -13.03
CA SER A 23 -9.94 1.57 -14.47
C SER A 23 -8.54 1.06 -14.82
N LEU A 24 -7.53 1.39 -14.00
CA LEU A 24 -6.13 0.96 -14.18
C LEU A 24 -5.76 -0.27 -13.33
N PHE A 25 -6.70 -0.80 -12.54
CA PHE A 25 -6.46 -1.84 -11.55
C PHE A 25 -7.18 -3.14 -11.91
N GLY A 26 -6.49 -4.26 -11.74
CA GLY A 26 -7.12 -5.56 -11.63
C GLY A 26 -7.50 -5.81 -10.18
N SER A 27 -8.71 -6.29 -9.93
CA SER A 27 -9.16 -6.74 -8.62
C SER A 27 -9.16 -8.27 -8.54
N SER A 28 -8.85 -8.79 -7.36
CA SER A 28 -8.98 -10.20 -7.00
C SER A 28 -9.72 -10.24 -5.68
N CYS A 29 -10.73 -11.09 -5.56
CA CYS A 29 -11.46 -11.36 -4.33
C CYS A 29 -11.51 -12.87 -4.10
N ASP A 30 -11.51 -13.28 -2.84
CA ASP A 30 -11.69 -14.69 -2.49
C ASP A 30 -13.13 -15.14 -2.78
N SER A 31 -13.29 -16.09 -3.69
CA SER A 31 -14.60 -16.66 -4.04
C SER A 31 -15.12 -17.68 -3.03
N THR A 32 -14.25 -18.17 -2.13
CA THR A 32 -14.63 -19.16 -1.11
C THR A 32 -15.31 -18.51 0.11
N LEU A 33 -15.11 -17.20 0.31
CA LEU A 33 -15.64 -16.43 1.44
C LEU A 33 -16.37 -15.16 0.96
N PRO A 34 -17.49 -15.29 0.24
CA PRO A 34 -18.20 -14.16 -0.36
C PRO A 34 -18.84 -13.20 0.66
N ALA A 35 -19.06 -13.65 1.90
CA ALA A 35 -19.59 -12.81 2.98
C ALA A 35 -18.52 -11.85 3.55
N ASP A 36 -17.26 -12.28 3.58
CA ASP A 36 -16.19 -11.55 4.25
C ASP A 36 -15.18 -10.93 3.28
N SER A 37 -15.14 -11.39 2.03
CA SER A 37 -14.18 -10.93 1.01
C SER A 37 -14.84 -10.04 -0.03
N LEU A 38 -14.57 -8.74 0.02
CA LEU A 38 -15.20 -7.76 -0.86
C LEU A 38 -14.28 -6.57 -1.16
N ILE A 39 -14.53 -5.95 -2.31
CA ILE A 39 -13.97 -4.66 -2.73
C ILE A 39 -15.15 -3.77 -3.09
N HIS A 40 -15.36 -2.69 -2.34
CA HIS A 40 -16.56 -1.86 -2.48
C HIS A 40 -16.27 -0.38 -2.22
N LEU A 41 -16.92 0.51 -2.98
CA LEU A 41 -16.85 1.95 -2.73
C LEU A 41 -17.95 2.34 -1.75
N LEU A 42 -17.57 2.97 -0.64
CA LEU A 42 -18.48 3.44 0.40
C LEU A 42 -18.02 4.77 0.96
N ASN A 43 -18.91 5.49 1.63
CA ASN A 43 -18.57 6.69 2.39
C ASN A 43 -17.88 6.31 3.70
N ASP A 44 -16.77 6.95 4.03
CA ASP A 44 -15.98 6.57 5.21
C ASP A 44 -16.73 6.82 6.54
N LYS A 45 -17.57 7.85 6.64
CA LYS A 45 -18.39 8.16 7.83
C LYS A 45 -19.58 7.22 7.97
N SER A 46 -20.40 7.07 6.92
CA SER A 46 -21.65 6.29 7.00
C SER A 46 -21.51 4.81 6.67
N SER A 47 -20.40 4.40 6.05
CA SER A 47 -20.19 3.05 5.50
C SER A 47 -21.25 2.62 4.48
N LEU A 48 -21.85 3.59 3.78
CA LEU A 48 -22.86 3.38 2.75
C LEU A 48 -22.33 3.74 1.35
N PRO A 49 -22.83 3.11 0.27
CA PRO A 49 -23.87 2.07 0.26
C PRO A 49 -23.40 0.74 0.86
N ALA A 50 -24.37 -0.06 1.31
CA ALA A 50 -24.08 -1.43 1.74
C ALA A 50 -23.76 -2.30 0.51
N PRO A 51 -22.80 -3.23 0.61
CA PRO A 51 -22.52 -4.16 -0.48
C PRO A 51 -23.69 -5.12 -0.69
N ALA A 52 -23.74 -5.73 -1.87
CA ALA A 52 -24.75 -6.76 -2.15
C ALA A 52 -24.55 -7.97 -1.20
N ALA A 53 -25.67 -8.53 -0.72
CA ALA A 53 -25.64 -9.77 0.06
C ALA A 53 -24.93 -10.89 -0.73
N PRO A 54 -24.13 -11.76 -0.07
CA PRO A 54 -24.04 -11.97 1.38
C PRO A 54 -22.98 -11.12 2.09
N ALA A 55 -22.36 -10.15 1.41
CA ALA A 55 -21.20 -9.44 1.92
C ALA A 55 -21.54 -8.50 3.09
N VAL A 56 -20.70 -8.50 4.14
CA VAL A 56 -20.85 -7.63 5.32
C VAL A 56 -19.57 -6.83 5.55
N VAL A 57 -19.73 -5.50 5.66
CA VAL A 57 -18.62 -4.57 5.89
C VAL A 57 -18.25 -4.56 7.36
N ILE A 58 -16.97 -4.80 7.68
CA ILE A 58 -16.46 -4.57 9.03
C ILE A 58 -16.37 -3.07 9.31
N LEU A 59 -16.71 -2.69 10.53
CA LEU A 59 -16.55 -1.32 11.00
C LEU A 59 -15.09 -1.07 11.42
N PRO A 60 -14.59 0.17 11.25
CA PRO A 60 -13.31 0.56 11.82
C PRO A 60 -13.33 0.42 13.35
N PRO A 61 -12.17 0.17 13.99
CA PRO A 61 -12.10 0.04 15.44
C PRO A 61 -12.58 1.34 16.12
N SER A 62 -13.40 1.20 17.17
CA SER A 62 -13.81 2.31 18.03
C SER A 62 -12.58 2.88 18.74
N LEU A 63 -12.41 4.20 18.68
CA LEU A 63 -11.26 4.91 19.25
C LEU A 63 -11.53 5.46 20.66
N GLU A 64 -12.54 4.92 21.36
CA GLU A 64 -12.95 5.34 22.70
C GLU A 64 -12.10 4.67 23.78
N GLU A 65 -11.18 5.42 24.39
CA GLU A 65 -10.67 5.13 25.73
C GLU A 65 -11.49 5.96 26.72
N ASN A 66 -12.39 5.32 27.47
CA ASN A 66 -12.94 5.74 28.77
C ASN A 66 -12.82 7.23 29.12
N SER A 67 -13.61 8.10 28.48
CA SER A 67 -13.87 9.45 28.99
C SER A 67 -15.37 9.66 29.06
N ASP A 68 -15.85 9.89 30.28
CA ASP A 68 -17.24 10.09 30.70
C ASP A 68 -17.90 11.37 30.13
N ASP A 69 -17.42 11.87 28.99
CA ASP A 69 -17.84 13.14 28.39
C ASP A 69 -18.49 12.93 27.01
N THR A 70 -19.81 12.77 27.05
CA THR A 70 -20.82 13.36 26.16
C THR A 70 -20.45 13.67 24.69
N GLU A 71 -20.87 12.78 23.79
CA GLU A 71 -21.39 13.00 22.41
C GLU A 71 -20.64 13.82 21.33
N SER A 72 -19.42 14.33 21.53
CA SER A 72 -18.79 15.23 20.52
C SER A 72 -17.51 14.74 19.82
N SER A 73 -16.89 13.62 20.24
CA SER A 73 -15.53 13.25 19.82
C SER A 73 -15.41 12.32 18.60
N THR A 74 -16.51 11.88 17.97
CA THR A 74 -16.48 10.95 16.82
C THR A 74 -16.42 11.62 15.44
N SER A 75 -16.75 12.92 15.34
CA SER A 75 -16.87 13.61 14.05
C SER A 75 -15.53 13.95 13.38
N GLY A 76 -14.46 14.21 14.14
CA GLY A 76 -13.15 14.56 13.58
C GLY A 76 -12.35 13.38 12.99
N LEU A 77 -12.65 12.14 13.40
CA LEU A 77 -11.84 10.98 13.05
C LEU A 77 -12.14 10.39 11.65
N ASN A 78 -13.34 10.64 11.14
CA ASN A 78 -13.82 10.09 9.88
C ASN A 78 -13.72 11.11 8.74
N LEU A 79 -13.65 10.62 7.50
CA LEU A 79 -13.78 11.46 6.31
C LEU A 79 -15.23 11.39 5.79
N GLY A 80 -15.82 12.55 5.47
CA GLY A 80 -17.12 12.63 4.77
C GLY A 80 -17.05 12.24 3.28
N GLN A 81 -16.11 11.40 2.86
CA GLN A 81 -15.79 11.14 1.45
C GLN A 81 -15.96 9.66 1.06
N THR A 82 -16.17 9.42 -0.24
CA THR A 82 -16.14 8.06 -0.82
C THR A 82 -14.73 7.51 -0.80
N VAL A 83 -14.58 6.28 -0.31
CA VAL A 83 -13.34 5.54 -0.18
C VAL A 83 -13.53 4.11 -0.66
N LEU A 84 -12.44 3.46 -1.07
CA LEU A 84 -12.46 2.06 -1.47
C LEU A 84 -12.19 1.17 -0.26
N HIS A 85 -13.18 0.41 0.15
CA HIS A 85 -13.07 -0.60 1.20
C HIS A 85 -12.65 -1.93 0.59
N ILE A 86 -11.53 -2.48 1.06
CA ILE A 86 -11.00 -3.79 0.65
C ILE A 86 -10.94 -4.64 1.92
N GLN A 87 -11.63 -5.77 1.93
CA GLN A 87 -11.75 -6.62 3.11
C GLN A 87 -11.62 -8.08 2.73
N SER A 88 -10.93 -8.85 3.56
CA SER A 88 -10.89 -10.30 3.52
C SER A 88 -10.16 -10.85 4.75
N PRO A 89 -10.58 -12.00 5.30
CA PRO A 89 -9.79 -12.69 6.34
C PRO A 89 -8.51 -13.30 5.76
N THR A 90 -8.47 -13.57 4.45
CA THR A 90 -7.34 -14.17 3.73
C THR A 90 -6.60 -13.11 2.92
N LEU A 91 -5.60 -12.50 3.56
CA LEU A 91 -4.83 -11.39 2.98
C LEU A 91 -4.34 -11.63 1.55
N ARG A 92 -3.91 -12.86 1.22
CA ARG A 92 -3.24 -13.16 -0.06
C ARG A 92 -4.19 -13.20 -1.25
N THR A 93 -5.47 -13.50 -1.05
CA THR A 93 -6.43 -13.78 -2.13
C THR A 93 -7.20 -12.53 -2.55
N THR A 94 -7.36 -11.56 -1.65
CA THR A 94 -8.10 -10.33 -1.92
C THR A 94 -7.18 -9.11 -1.99
N TYR A 95 -7.11 -8.49 -3.18
CA TYR A 95 -6.24 -7.34 -3.44
C TYR A 95 -6.67 -6.57 -4.70
N ILE A 96 -6.13 -5.37 -4.84
CA ILE A 96 -6.08 -4.64 -6.12
C ILE A 96 -4.63 -4.53 -6.59
N ARG A 97 -4.41 -4.57 -7.90
CA ARG A 97 -3.08 -4.43 -8.51
C ARG A 97 -3.13 -3.53 -9.74
N CYS A 98 -2.20 -2.59 -9.85
CA CYS A 98 -1.95 -1.83 -11.07
C CYS A 98 -0.52 -2.09 -11.56
N PRO A 99 -0.31 -2.48 -12.84
CA PRO A 99 -1.34 -2.74 -13.86
C PRO A 99 -2.16 -4.03 -13.56
N PRO A 100 -3.29 -4.27 -14.24
CA PRO A 100 -4.07 -5.50 -14.06
C PRO A 100 -3.30 -6.74 -14.53
N ASN A 101 -2.60 -6.63 -15.67
CA ASN A 101 -1.80 -7.71 -16.23
C ASN A 101 -0.45 -7.85 -15.49
N HIS A 102 -0.14 -9.08 -15.03
CA HIS A 102 1.12 -9.41 -14.35
C HIS A 102 2.37 -9.23 -15.23
N GLN A 103 2.23 -9.36 -16.55
CA GLN A 103 3.32 -9.17 -17.51
C GLN A 103 3.54 -7.70 -17.88
N ALA A 104 2.57 -6.83 -17.59
CA ALA A 104 2.67 -5.41 -17.90
C ALA A 104 3.42 -4.65 -16.81
N ASN A 105 4.21 -3.66 -17.24
CA ASN A 105 4.93 -2.74 -16.35
C ASN A 105 4.23 -1.38 -16.30
N LEU A 106 4.11 -0.84 -15.09
CA LEU A 106 3.58 0.49 -14.81
C LEU A 106 4.48 1.55 -15.45
N GLY A 107 5.78 1.56 -15.11
CA GLY A 107 6.77 2.41 -15.76
C GLY A 107 6.86 3.83 -15.19
N LEU A 108 6.40 4.06 -13.96
CA LEU A 108 6.49 5.37 -13.29
C LEU A 108 7.88 5.56 -12.68
N LYS A 109 8.53 6.67 -13.03
CA LYS A 109 9.93 6.97 -12.71
C LYS A 109 10.09 7.84 -11.45
N HIS A 110 8.99 8.20 -10.81
CA HIS A 110 8.99 9.05 -9.62
C HIS A 110 9.63 8.35 -8.42
N PRO A 111 10.51 9.04 -7.67
CA PRO A 111 11.19 8.48 -6.52
C PRO A 111 10.29 8.33 -5.28
N TRP A 112 9.17 9.06 -5.21
CA TRP A 112 8.25 8.98 -4.07
C TRP A 112 6.92 8.34 -4.46
N ILE A 113 6.39 7.51 -3.57
CA ILE A 113 5.02 7.03 -3.59
C ILE A 113 4.34 7.37 -2.27
N HIS A 114 3.07 7.77 -2.37
CA HIS A 114 2.23 8.14 -1.24
C HIS A 114 0.91 7.39 -1.33
N ILE A 115 0.45 6.87 -0.19
CA ILE A 115 -0.78 6.09 -0.09
C ILE A 115 -1.55 6.57 1.12
N GLN A 116 -2.79 6.99 0.89
CA GLN A 116 -3.73 7.33 1.95
C GLN A 116 -4.61 6.15 2.28
N VAL A 117 -4.41 5.64 3.49
CA VAL A 117 -5.05 4.41 3.97
C VAL A 117 -5.55 4.61 5.40
N ARG A 118 -6.69 4.01 5.71
CA ARG A 118 -7.22 3.91 7.06
C ARG A 118 -6.95 2.52 7.62
N ASP A 119 -6.45 2.46 8.84
CA ASP A 119 -6.31 1.21 9.58
C ASP A 119 -7.69 0.70 10.02
N MET A 120 -7.94 -0.58 9.77
CA MET A 120 -9.18 -1.27 10.13
C MET A 120 -8.99 -2.20 11.34
N GLY A 121 -7.86 -2.07 12.06
CA GLY A 121 -7.52 -2.90 13.21
C GLY A 121 -7.20 -4.35 12.84
N ARG A 122 -6.83 -4.59 11.58
CA ARG A 122 -6.52 -5.92 11.02
C ARG A 122 -5.19 -5.89 10.28
N GLU A 123 -4.67 -7.08 9.98
CA GLU A 123 -3.45 -7.20 9.19
C GLU A 123 -3.62 -6.55 7.82
N TRP A 124 -2.60 -5.78 7.43
CA TRP A 124 -2.56 -5.09 6.14
C TRP A 124 -1.19 -5.22 5.50
N SER A 125 -1.17 -5.21 4.17
CA SER A 125 0.06 -5.23 3.40
C SER A 125 -0.04 -4.45 2.10
N LEU A 126 1.10 -3.86 1.72
CA LEU A 126 1.36 -3.21 0.46
C LEU A 126 2.54 -3.88 -0.23
N GLU A 127 2.49 -4.01 -1.55
CA GLU A 127 3.58 -4.57 -2.34
C GLU A 127 3.85 -3.72 -3.58
N LEU A 128 5.15 -3.52 -3.86
CA LEU A 128 5.67 -2.70 -4.93
C LEU A 128 6.72 -3.50 -5.70
N GLY A 129 6.60 -3.55 -7.02
CA GLY A 129 7.68 -4.00 -7.89
C GLY A 129 8.57 -2.83 -8.29
N LEU A 130 9.88 -2.95 -8.08
CA LEU A 130 10.86 -1.92 -8.39
C LEU A 130 11.89 -2.45 -9.39
N PHE A 131 12.30 -1.60 -10.31
CA PHE A 131 13.43 -1.84 -11.21
C PHE A 131 14.59 -0.91 -10.88
N ASP A 132 15.81 -1.45 -10.93
CA ASP A 132 17.02 -0.64 -10.99
C ASP A 132 17.34 -0.25 -12.45
N ARG A 133 18.37 0.60 -12.64
CA ARG A 133 18.83 1.02 -13.96
C ARG A 133 19.56 -0.07 -14.73
N ASP A 134 20.03 -1.11 -14.05
CA ASP A 134 20.73 -2.24 -14.63
C ASP A 134 19.76 -3.32 -15.14
N GLY A 135 18.45 -3.16 -14.87
CA GLY A 135 17.38 -4.03 -15.36
C GLY A 135 16.97 -5.13 -14.37
N HIS A 136 17.52 -5.13 -13.16
CA HIS A 136 17.11 -6.06 -12.11
C HIS A 136 15.82 -5.62 -11.44
N VAL A 137 15.02 -6.60 -11.05
CA VAL A 137 13.72 -6.41 -10.41
C VAL A 137 13.76 -6.89 -8.97
N GLY A 138 13.22 -6.08 -8.06
CA GLY A 138 13.00 -6.43 -6.67
C GLY A 138 11.56 -6.17 -6.26
N ILE A 139 11.01 -7.03 -5.40
CA ILE A 139 9.70 -6.81 -4.79
C ILE A 139 9.91 -6.26 -3.39
N VAL A 140 9.32 -5.12 -3.08
CA VAL A 140 9.24 -4.60 -1.71
C VAL A 140 7.83 -4.84 -1.19
N ARG A 141 7.72 -5.51 -0.05
CA ARG A 141 6.46 -5.67 0.67
C ARG A 141 6.56 -5.01 2.03
N LEU A 142 5.56 -4.21 2.36
CA LEU A 142 5.35 -3.61 3.68
C LEU A 142 4.15 -4.29 4.32
N SER A 143 4.25 -4.63 5.61
CA SER A 143 3.14 -5.28 6.31
C SER A 143 3.10 -4.91 7.79
N THR A 144 1.89 -4.86 8.35
CA THR A 144 1.67 -4.55 9.77
C THR A 144 2.03 -5.69 10.72
N PHE A 145 2.05 -6.94 10.23
CA PHE A 145 2.42 -8.13 11.00
C PHE A 145 3.92 -8.48 10.94
N GLN A 146 4.70 -7.77 10.13
CA GLN A 146 6.14 -8.00 10.04
C GLN A 146 6.85 -7.19 11.12
N LYS A 147 7.66 -7.83 11.99
CA LYS A 147 8.36 -7.14 13.08
C LYS A 147 9.77 -6.65 12.71
N GLN A 148 10.49 -7.42 11.89
CA GLN A 148 11.87 -7.13 11.48
C GLN A 148 12.00 -7.20 9.95
N PRO A 149 12.87 -6.39 9.31
CA PRO A 149 13.15 -6.53 7.89
C PRO A 149 13.66 -7.94 7.54
N ARG A 150 13.15 -8.54 6.46
CA ARG A 150 13.57 -9.87 5.98
C ARG A 150 13.69 -9.87 4.46
N LEU A 151 14.82 -10.36 3.96
CA LEU A 151 14.98 -10.63 2.54
C LEU A 151 14.68 -12.11 2.26
N LYS A 152 13.74 -12.36 1.34
CA LYS A 152 13.42 -13.69 0.86
C LYS A 152 13.94 -13.83 -0.56
N LEU A 153 14.93 -14.69 -0.70
CA LEU A 153 15.45 -15.08 -2.00
C LEU A 153 14.66 -16.29 -2.48
N SER A 154 14.28 -16.29 -3.75
CA SER A 154 13.63 -17.45 -4.35
C SER A 154 14.66 -18.35 -5.01
N THR A 155 14.46 -19.66 -4.89
CA THR A 155 15.29 -20.67 -5.55
C THR A 155 14.97 -20.78 -7.04
N ARG A 156 13.82 -20.26 -7.50
CA ARG A 156 13.49 -20.20 -8.93
C ARG A 156 14.22 -19.01 -9.56
N ARG A 157 15.07 -19.30 -10.56
CA ARG A 157 15.87 -18.29 -11.28
C ARG A 157 15.06 -17.14 -11.90
N SER A 158 13.76 -17.34 -12.11
CA SER A 158 12.88 -16.37 -12.77
C SER A 158 12.07 -15.49 -11.81
N SER A 159 12.15 -15.72 -10.50
CA SER A 159 11.36 -14.95 -9.54
C SER A 159 12.23 -13.93 -8.81
N PRO A 160 11.82 -12.66 -8.77
CA PRO A 160 12.58 -11.60 -8.13
C PRO A 160 12.69 -11.81 -6.61
N PRO A 161 13.76 -11.30 -5.97
CA PRO A 161 13.86 -11.28 -4.51
C PRO A 161 12.75 -10.42 -3.89
N LEU A 162 12.31 -10.82 -2.69
CA LEU A 162 11.27 -10.13 -1.92
C LEU A 162 11.86 -9.54 -0.63
N LEU A 163 11.94 -8.22 -0.55
CA LEU A 163 12.28 -7.47 0.65
C LEU A 163 11.00 -7.18 1.44
N HIS A 164 10.84 -7.86 2.58
CA HIS A 164 9.68 -7.71 3.45
C HIS A 164 10.03 -6.82 4.65
N LEU A 165 9.35 -5.69 4.79
CA LEU A 165 9.63 -4.65 5.76
C LEU A 165 8.47 -4.49 6.74
N PRO A 166 8.76 -4.14 8.01
CA PRO A 166 7.75 -3.75 8.97
C PRO A 166 7.08 -2.44 8.56
N LEU A 167 5.79 -2.33 8.87
CA LEU A 167 5.02 -1.10 8.79
C LEU A 167 4.19 -0.98 10.06
N SER A 168 4.11 0.21 10.63
CA SER A 168 3.23 0.49 11.78
C SER A 168 2.42 1.75 11.49
N PHE A 169 1.12 1.69 11.76
CA PHE A 169 0.31 2.90 11.81
C PHE A 169 0.59 3.66 13.12
N PRO A 170 0.44 5.00 13.13
CA PRO A 170 0.57 5.79 14.35
C PRO A 170 -0.39 5.27 15.44
N SER A 171 0.07 5.22 16.68
CA SER A 171 -0.77 4.79 17.82
C SER A 171 -1.81 5.85 18.16
N ILE A 172 -2.97 5.43 18.64
CA ILE A 172 -4.12 6.30 19.00
C ILE A 172 -3.74 7.35 20.06
N SER A 173 -2.80 7.00 20.96
CA SER A 173 -2.22 7.91 21.96
C SER A 173 -1.58 9.16 21.36
N SER A 174 -1.32 9.19 20.05
CA SER A 174 -0.81 10.38 19.35
C SER A 174 -1.88 11.45 19.11
N ARG A 175 -3.12 11.26 19.58
CA ARG A 175 -4.28 12.17 19.37
C ARG A 175 -4.41 12.63 17.92
N PRO A 176 -4.50 11.71 16.95
CA PRO A 176 -4.53 12.09 15.56
C PRO A 176 -5.82 12.85 15.23
N LEU A 177 -5.70 13.91 14.43
CA LEU A 177 -6.84 14.70 13.93
C LEU A 177 -7.71 13.91 12.93
N THR A 178 -7.30 12.70 12.53
CA THR A 178 -8.05 11.80 11.65
C THR A 178 -7.58 10.35 11.84
N ALA A 179 -8.45 9.36 11.61
CA ALA A 179 -8.08 7.94 11.61
C ALA A 179 -7.27 7.51 10.37
N TRP A 180 -7.01 8.43 9.44
CA TRP A 180 -6.30 8.20 8.20
C TRP A 180 -4.80 8.44 8.32
N ALA A 181 -4.00 7.61 7.67
CA ALA A 181 -2.55 7.75 7.58
C ALA A 181 -2.11 7.92 6.12
N THR A 182 -1.09 8.75 5.90
CA THR A 182 -0.39 8.84 4.62
C THR A 182 0.93 8.10 4.71
N VAL A 183 0.98 6.89 4.14
CA VAL A 183 2.23 6.12 4.00
C VAL A 183 3.04 6.70 2.85
N THR A 184 4.20 7.27 3.15
CA THR A 184 5.11 7.88 2.17
C THR A 184 6.41 7.11 2.12
N LEU A 185 6.87 6.73 0.93
CA LEU A 185 8.08 5.94 0.72
C LEU A 185 8.98 6.60 -0.32
N HIS A 186 10.26 6.71 0.01
CA HIS A 186 11.30 7.04 -0.97
C HIS A 186 11.83 5.73 -1.58
N LEU A 187 11.43 5.43 -2.81
CA LEU A 187 11.75 4.18 -3.50
C LEU A 187 13.27 3.97 -3.72
N PRO A 188 14.07 5.00 -4.05
CA PRO A 188 15.51 4.83 -4.24
C PRO A 188 16.27 4.31 -3.02
N THR A 189 15.83 4.62 -1.80
CA THR A 189 16.50 4.11 -0.59
C THR A 189 16.18 2.63 -0.33
N LEU A 190 15.20 2.06 -1.03
CA LEU A 190 14.78 0.68 -0.83
C LEU A 190 15.66 -0.31 -1.59
N LEU A 191 16.21 0.07 -2.76
CA LEU A 191 16.99 -0.84 -3.62
C LEU A 191 18.31 -1.31 -2.99
N PRO A 192 19.15 -0.45 -2.37
CA PRO A 192 20.40 -0.90 -1.75
C PRO A 192 20.21 -1.97 -0.66
N ARG A 193 19.02 -2.03 -0.04
CA ARG A 193 18.73 -3.00 1.03
C ARG A 193 18.59 -4.43 0.54
N PHE A 194 18.38 -4.67 -0.77
CA PHE A 194 18.39 -6.02 -1.32
C PHE A 194 19.78 -6.66 -1.29
N SER A 195 20.84 -5.85 -1.30
CA SER A 195 22.24 -6.31 -1.23
C SER A 195 22.85 -6.14 0.17
N SER A 196 22.04 -5.80 1.18
CA SER A 196 22.53 -5.56 2.53
C SER A 196 22.92 -6.86 3.23
N PRO A 197 24.17 -7.01 3.71
CA PRO A 197 24.64 -8.27 4.29
C PRO A 197 23.91 -8.68 5.58
N SER A 198 23.26 -7.74 6.28
CA SER A 198 22.46 -8.02 7.48
C SER A 198 21.13 -8.69 7.17
N LEU A 199 20.61 -8.53 5.95
CA LEU A 199 19.32 -9.08 5.53
C LEU A 199 19.46 -10.37 4.73
N LEU A 200 20.66 -10.65 4.23
CA LEU A 200 20.94 -11.86 3.49
C LEU A 200 20.66 -13.09 4.38
N PRO A 201 19.86 -14.06 3.90
CA PRO A 201 19.62 -15.28 4.65
C PRO A 201 20.96 -16.00 4.86
N ARG A 202 21.37 -16.15 6.12
CA ARG A 202 22.49 -17.03 6.47
C ARG A 202 22.03 -18.45 6.19
N GLY A 203 22.69 -19.14 5.26
CA GLY A 203 22.42 -20.56 4.99
C GLY A 203 22.63 -21.41 6.26
N PRO A 204 22.10 -22.64 6.30
CA PRO A 204 22.21 -23.53 7.47
C PRO A 204 23.66 -23.85 7.89
N GLU A 205 24.68 -23.45 7.12
CA GLU A 205 26.10 -23.64 7.45
C GLU A 205 26.95 -22.38 7.18
N GLY A 206 26.35 -21.18 7.08
CA GLY A 206 27.09 -19.98 6.69
C GLY A 206 27.61 -20.00 5.24
N ALA A 207 27.09 -20.93 4.41
CA ALA A 207 27.42 -21.03 3.00
C ALA A 207 27.09 -19.70 2.28
N PRO A 208 28.01 -19.17 1.46
CA PRO A 208 27.79 -17.95 0.70
C PRO A 208 26.61 -18.12 -0.26
N ILE A 209 25.92 -17.01 -0.56
CA ILE A 209 24.87 -17.00 -1.57
C ILE A 209 25.48 -17.48 -2.90
N PRO A 210 24.79 -18.37 -3.64
CA PRO A 210 25.23 -18.72 -4.98
C PRO A 210 25.46 -17.45 -5.80
N VAL A 211 26.66 -17.28 -6.34
CA VAL A 211 27.07 -16.10 -7.15
C VAL A 211 26.03 -15.69 -8.20
N PRO A 212 25.33 -16.61 -8.91
CA PRO A 212 24.29 -16.23 -9.87
C PRO A 212 23.09 -15.52 -9.25
N LEU A 213 22.75 -15.85 -8.00
CA LEU A 213 21.64 -15.21 -7.28
C LEU A 213 22.02 -13.79 -6.87
N ALA A 214 23.26 -13.60 -6.40
CA ALA A 214 23.77 -12.30 -6.00
C ALA A 214 23.85 -11.31 -7.18
N ALA A 215 24.24 -11.80 -8.36
CA ALA A 215 24.29 -11.00 -9.58
C ALA A 215 22.91 -10.54 -10.08
N SER A 216 21.83 -11.24 -9.70
CA SER A 216 20.46 -10.90 -10.08
C SER A 216 19.76 -9.94 -9.11
N MET A 217 20.42 -9.56 -8.01
CA MET A 217 19.82 -8.69 -7.00
C MET A 217 19.85 -7.24 -7.48
N PRO A 218 18.77 -6.48 -7.24
CA PRO A 218 18.80 -5.05 -7.51
C PRO A 218 19.75 -4.37 -6.52
N SER A 219 20.78 -3.73 -7.04
CA SER A 219 21.75 -2.93 -6.27
C SER A 219 21.98 -1.55 -6.89
N GLY A 220 21.53 -1.35 -8.12
CA GLY A 220 21.73 -0.10 -8.85
C GLY A 220 20.82 1.03 -8.40
N ALA A 221 20.96 2.17 -9.07
CA ALA A 221 20.08 3.32 -8.88
C ALA A 221 18.65 2.99 -9.32
N PHE A 222 17.67 3.64 -8.69
CA PHE A 222 16.27 3.48 -9.05
C PHE A 222 16.00 3.91 -10.50
N SER A 223 15.23 3.06 -11.20
CA SER A 223 14.76 3.31 -12.56
C SER A 223 13.28 3.65 -12.57
N HIS A 224 12.43 2.71 -12.15
CA HIS A 224 10.98 2.89 -12.14
C HIS A 224 10.25 1.85 -11.29
N THR A 225 8.99 2.13 -10.99
CA THR A 225 8.05 1.17 -10.39
C THR A 225 7.36 0.36 -11.49
N SER A 226 7.33 -0.97 -11.33
CA SER A 226 6.68 -1.89 -12.27
C SER A 226 5.24 -2.22 -11.90
N TYR A 227 4.91 -2.30 -10.62
CA TYR A 227 3.52 -2.45 -10.19
C TYR A 227 3.31 -1.98 -8.76
N VAL A 228 2.05 -1.67 -8.44
CA VAL A 228 1.55 -1.41 -7.09
C VAL A 228 0.45 -2.42 -6.79
N LYS A 229 0.52 -3.08 -5.64
CA LYS A 229 -0.48 -4.04 -5.18
C LYS A 229 -0.86 -3.77 -3.73
N VAL A 230 -2.14 -3.52 -3.49
CA VAL A 230 -2.71 -3.24 -2.17
C VAL A 230 -3.56 -4.43 -1.76
N TYR A 231 -3.24 -5.03 -0.61
CA TYR A 231 -4.00 -6.15 -0.06
C TYR A 231 -5.11 -5.66 0.89
N ALA A 232 -6.04 -6.55 1.23
CA ALA A 232 -6.96 -6.36 2.37
C ALA A 232 -6.18 -6.18 3.71
N THR A 233 -6.76 -5.84 4.85
CA THR A 233 -8.08 -5.25 5.06
C THR A 233 -7.91 -3.76 5.39
N CYS A 234 -8.29 -2.86 4.48
CA CYS A 234 -8.11 -1.42 4.64
C CYS A 234 -9.19 -0.60 3.92
N ARG A 235 -9.31 0.67 4.26
CA ARG A 235 -9.93 1.68 3.38
C ARG A 235 -8.86 2.50 2.69
N LEU A 236 -9.02 2.69 1.39
CA LEU A 236 -8.07 3.37 0.51
C LEU A 236 -8.72 4.60 -0.11
N ARG A 237 -8.04 5.74 -0.04
CA ARG A 237 -8.51 7.01 -0.63
C ARG A 237 -7.73 7.38 -1.88
N ARG A 238 -6.40 7.43 -1.78
CA ARG A 238 -5.52 7.89 -2.87
C ARG A 238 -4.21 7.12 -2.92
N ILE A 239 -3.69 6.95 -4.13
CA ILE A 239 -2.30 6.52 -4.40
C ILE A 239 -1.73 7.46 -5.44
N TRP A 240 -0.60 8.10 -5.14
CA TRP A 240 0.08 8.96 -6.10
C TRP A 240 1.59 8.86 -5.97
N PHE A 241 2.25 9.33 -7.02
CA PHE A 241 3.69 9.40 -7.15
C PHE A 241 4.13 10.85 -7.29
N SER A 242 5.30 11.20 -6.77
CA SER A 242 5.84 12.56 -6.89
C SER A 242 7.36 12.58 -7.07
N GLN A 243 7.86 13.64 -7.70
CA GLN A 243 9.31 13.91 -7.79
C GLN A 243 9.87 14.47 -6.47
N SER A 244 9.06 15.29 -5.80
CA SER A 244 9.41 15.94 -4.55
C SER A 244 8.94 15.11 -3.35
N GLY A 245 9.72 15.13 -2.27
CA GLY A 245 9.36 14.49 -1.01
C GLY A 245 8.27 15.25 -0.23
N PRO A 246 7.84 14.72 0.92
CA PRO A 246 6.71 15.24 1.70
C PRO A 246 6.92 16.65 2.29
N SER A 247 8.12 17.22 2.21
CA SER A 247 8.43 18.55 2.73
C SER A 247 7.97 19.69 1.80
N LYS A 248 7.68 19.42 0.53
CA LYS A 248 7.00 20.38 -0.33
C LYS A 248 5.50 20.21 -0.16
N GLN A 249 4.78 21.33 0.03
CA GLN A 249 3.35 21.33 0.20
C GLN A 249 2.70 20.60 -0.99
N ALA A 250 2.06 19.46 -0.70
CA ALA A 250 1.29 18.75 -1.70
C ALA A 250 0.09 19.64 -2.09
N PRO A 251 -0.40 19.58 -3.33
CA PRO A 251 -1.66 20.24 -3.69
C PRO A 251 -2.75 19.86 -2.68
N TRP A 252 -3.63 20.80 -2.35
CA TRP A 252 -4.68 20.65 -1.33
C TRP A 252 -5.53 19.39 -1.54
N GLU A 253 -5.71 18.93 -2.79
CA GLU A 253 -6.44 17.69 -3.11
C GLU A 253 -5.82 16.41 -2.51
N PHE A 254 -4.53 16.45 -2.15
CA PHE A 254 -3.78 15.36 -1.52
C PHE A 254 -3.68 15.53 0.00
N GLU A 255 -4.18 16.61 0.58
CA GLU A 255 -4.24 16.77 2.03
C GLU A 255 -5.41 15.96 2.64
N LEU A 256 -5.29 15.64 3.93
CA LEU A 256 -6.33 14.99 4.72
C LEU A 256 -7.03 16.06 5.55
N TYR A 257 -8.31 16.30 5.26
CA TYR A 257 -9.16 17.20 6.03
C TYR A 257 -10.22 16.36 6.73
N GLY A 258 -10.25 16.43 8.07
CA GLY A 258 -11.36 15.86 8.86
C GLY A 258 -12.68 16.58 8.54
N ASP A 259 -13.81 15.97 8.92
CA ASP A 259 -15.16 16.47 8.64
C ASP A 259 -15.55 17.73 9.44
N GLU A 260 -14.62 18.37 10.17
CA GLU A 260 -14.87 19.63 10.85
C GLU A 260 -14.79 20.78 9.85
N TYR A 261 -15.94 21.14 9.26
CA TYR A 261 -16.39 22.48 8.86
C TYR A 261 -17.62 22.34 7.94
N ARG A 262 -18.78 22.10 8.53
CA ARG A 262 -20.08 22.51 7.95
C ARG A 262 -21.11 22.73 9.03
#